data_AF-A0A925P460-F1
#
_entry.id   AF-A0A925P460-F1
#
_cell.length_a   1.000
_cell.length_b   1.000
_cell.length_c   1.000
_cell.angle_alpha   90.00
_cell.angle_beta   90.00
_cell.angle_gamma   90.00
#
_symmetry.space_group_name_H-M   'P 1'
#
loop_
_entity.id
_entity.type
_entity.pdbx_description
1 polymer ?
#
loop_
_entity_poly.entity_id
_entity_poly.type
_entity_poly.pdbx_seq_one_letter_code
_entity_poly.pdbx_strand_id
1 'polypeptide(L)'
;RLVGARPVDSARLRPLADPALLARLAPEARPHVREVDLSGLDLRNAGRLPDYARDTADLFAVFLDGKRLPLSRWPNGEYGYTTMKRVVSSGSFRARTTDGGTFEYREDRPARWQTALAENGVWLRGFWRVPWVAETLRVKSIDPKAKTMTFAVSTANGIGSKYSRLEGNTRVGDGKEGWFALNLLEEIDQPGEWSVDFSRSKLYIWLPAGAPGSRLFLADNAEPLVSLSGAKHVSFRDLVFTHQMGEGVSITDGDSVRLLGCRVENILRRGVLIRGGFNHVVQSCDLTEIGLAAIDLLGGDRSTLAPSKHQIVNNHIWRAALLAPVPALVAGLDVKTQQLVGARIAHNRIHDVTYSGVHFAGNDNVLENNELYRLGLDGGDLGGFYTTGGWTARGNIVRKNFIHHSENANAIYMDDGHSGLLAEDNLIYRVESGLFVGGGHDHVLRRNLIIQTHRAIHVDDRGVARKYVADDKRLRSDLDSVPYQESPWREKYPALARILDQRTDIPRDNLISENIAVGCETLARRSGNEDTLGGFRFKNNTEHPSTDIFTDAASLDFTLRAPAAAPALAGLPVLDLSRYGLQLDEYRRVVPPRDLALLRAGDTKRKAFDSQQDVNAY
;
A
#
# COMPACT_ATOMS: atom_id res chain seq x y z
N ARG A 1 -8.15 17.23 21.55
CA ARG A 1 -6.96 16.74 20.80
C ARG A 1 -6.20 15.78 21.71
N LEU A 2 -5.91 14.58 21.25
CA LEU A 2 -5.10 13.57 21.93
C LEU A 2 -3.75 13.48 21.20
N VAL A 3 -2.65 13.56 21.95
CA VAL A 3 -1.29 13.67 21.41
C VAL A 3 -0.44 12.58 22.05
N GLY A 4 0.22 11.74 21.24
CA GLY A 4 1.08 10.65 21.71
C GLY A 4 2.55 11.05 21.95
N ALA A 5 2.93 12.26 21.55
CA ALA A 5 4.29 12.78 21.64
C ALA A 5 4.49 13.75 22.80
N ARG A 6 5.75 13.86 23.26
CA ARG A 6 6.16 14.77 24.32
C ARG A 6 6.97 15.93 23.72
N PRO A 7 6.75 17.18 24.17
CA PRO A 7 7.57 18.30 23.73
C PRO A 7 9.03 18.14 24.21
N VAL A 8 9.97 18.58 23.39
CA VAL A 8 11.38 18.73 23.78
C VAL A 8 11.60 20.17 24.18
N ASP A 9 12.18 20.38 25.36
CA ASP A 9 12.58 21.71 25.79
C ASP A 9 13.60 22.30 24.78
N SER A 10 13.29 23.48 24.25
CA SER A 10 14.16 24.21 23.34
C SER A 10 15.57 24.45 23.89
N ALA A 11 15.77 24.49 25.21
CA ALA A 11 17.09 24.60 25.83
C ALA A 11 17.99 23.37 25.59
N ARG A 12 17.40 22.22 25.22
CA ARG A 12 18.14 21.01 24.84
C ARG A 12 18.66 21.07 23.40
N LEU A 13 18.17 21.98 22.56
CA LEU A 13 18.65 22.18 21.19
C LEU A 13 19.92 23.03 21.21
N ARG A 14 21.08 22.37 21.05
CA ARG A 14 22.38 23.04 21.05
C ARG A 14 23.00 23.02 19.66
N PRO A 15 23.76 24.05 19.24
CA PRO A 15 24.60 23.95 18.06
C PRO A 15 25.54 22.75 18.16
N LEU A 16 25.67 21.99 17.07
CA LEU A 16 26.67 20.93 17.00
C LEU A 16 28.07 21.57 16.96
N ALA A 17 28.86 21.35 18.01
CA ALA A 17 30.18 21.97 18.17
C ALA A 17 31.36 21.00 18.02
N ASP A 18 31.11 19.68 18.07
CA ASP A 18 32.16 18.65 17.96
C ASP A 18 32.80 18.68 16.56
N PRO A 19 34.11 18.99 16.45
CA PRO A 19 34.78 19.08 15.16
C PRO A 19 34.78 17.77 14.37
N ALA A 20 34.85 16.62 15.05
CA ALA A 20 34.84 15.31 14.40
C ALA A 20 33.47 15.00 13.78
N LEU A 21 32.38 15.39 14.46
CA LEU A 21 31.03 15.26 13.92
C LEU A 21 30.75 16.27 12.80
N LEU A 22 31.20 17.51 12.95
CA LEU A 22 31.07 18.55 11.91
C LEU A 22 31.81 18.19 10.62
N ALA A 23 32.95 17.50 10.72
CA ALA A 23 33.71 17.04 9.56
C ALA A 23 32.95 16.00 8.71
N ARG A 24 31.98 15.28 9.30
CA ARG A 24 31.15 14.29 8.60
C ARG A 24 30.02 14.93 7.79
N LEU A 25 29.57 16.11 8.21
CA LEU A 25 28.53 16.89 7.54
C LEU A 25 29.02 17.61 6.28
N ALA A 26 28.11 17.77 5.32
CA ALA A 26 28.31 18.67 4.20
C ALA A 26 28.53 20.12 4.70
N PRO A 27 29.42 20.92 4.09
CA PRO A 27 29.74 22.27 4.55
C PRO A 27 28.52 23.16 4.82
N GLU A 28 27.52 23.08 3.95
CA GLU A 28 26.26 23.81 4.01
C GLU A 28 25.39 23.42 5.22
N ALA A 29 25.47 22.18 5.71
CA ALA A 29 24.67 21.71 6.85
C ALA A 29 25.23 22.16 8.20
N ARG A 30 26.56 22.30 8.31
CA ARG A 30 27.29 22.60 9.55
C ARG A 30 26.70 23.75 10.38
N PRO A 31 26.38 24.93 9.84
CA PRO A 31 25.85 26.04 10.64
C PRO A 31 24.43 25.78 11.17
N HIS A 32 23.68 24.86 10.55
CA HIS A 32 22.26 24.66 10.80
C HIS A 32 21.95 23.46 11.70
N VAL A 33 22.81 22.44 11.70
CA VAL A 33 22.58 21.24 12.52
C VAL A 33 22.63 21.59 14.02
N ARG A 34 21.64 21.05 14.73
CA ARG A 34 21.53 21.08 16.19
C ARG A 34 21.62 19.66 16.73
N GLU A 35 22.14 19.53 17.94
CA GLU A 35 22.11 18.29 18.70
C GLU A 35 21.12 18.40 19.87
N VAL A 36 20.51 17.27 20.20
CA VAL A 36 19.68 17.07 21.38
C VAL A 36 20.19 15.84 22.10
N ASP A 37 20.57 16.02 23.36
CA ASP A 37 20.88 14.91 24.25
C ASP A 37 19.59 14.21 24.67
N LEU A 38 19.48 12.93 24.31
CA LEU A 38 18.32 12.09 24.61
C LEU A 38 18.39 11.47 26.01
N SER A 39 19.54 11.59 26.70
CA SER A 39 19.67 11.10 28.06
C SER A 39 18.71 11.84 29.01
N GLY A 40 18.09 11.06 29.90
CA GLY A 40 17.07 11.54 30.84
C GLY A 40 15.73 11.92 30.20
N LEU A 41 15.47 11.59 28.93
CA LEU A 41 14.14 11.72 28.29
C LEU A 41 13.29 10.44 28.40
N ASP A 42 13.81 9.38 29.00
CA ASP A 42 13.16 8.09 29.21
C ASP A 42 12.53 7.49 27.95
N LEU A 43 13.23 7.60 26.82
CA LEU A 43 12.81 7.00 25.54
C LEU A 43 13.04 5.49 25.55
N ARG A 44 12.02 4.72 25.16
CA ARG A 44 12.01 3.25 25.11
C ARG A 44 12.35 2.71 23.73
N ASN A 45 12.10 3.48 22.67
CA ASN A 45 12.28 3.10 21.27
C ASN A 45 13.31 4.00 20.56
N ALA A 46 14.34 4.43 21.31
CA ALA A 46 15.54 5.08 20.80
C ALA A 46 16.73 4.12 20.67
N GLY A 47 16.47 2.81 20.71
CA GLY A 47 17.46 1.77 20.50
C GLY A 47 17.85 1.61 19.03
N ARG A 48 18.98 0.95 18.80
CA ARG A 48 19.48 0.65 17.46
C ARG A 48 18.44 -0.13 16.65
N LEU A 49 18.25 0.25 15.39
CA LEU A 49 17.47 -0.54 14.44
C LEU A 49 18.05 -1.97 14.30
N PRO A 50 17.21 -3.00 14.16
CA PRO A 50 17.68 -4.38 13.99
C PRO A 50 18.40 -4.59 12.65
N ASP A 51 19.05 -5.74 12.50
CA ASP A 51 19.73 -6.12 11.24
C ASP A 51 18.75 -6.29 10.06
N TYR A 52 17.50 -6.61 10.38
CA TYR A 52 16.37 -6.72 9.46
C TYR A 52 15.14 -6.04 10.08
N ALA A 53 14.49 -5.17 9.31
CA ALA A 53 13.16 -4.66 9.62
C ALA A 53 12.31 -4.56 8.35
N ARG A 54 10.99 -4.66 8.48
CA ARG A 54 10.06 -4.41 7.36
C ARG A 54 9.92 -2.92 7.05
N ASP A 55 10.07 -2.08 8.09
CA ASP A 55 9.91 -0.64 8.06
C ASP A 55 10.73 0.01 9.19
N THR A 56 10.48 1.29 9.47
CA THR A 56 11.13 2.06 10.55
C THR A 56 10.15 2.52 11.63
N ALA A 57 8.95 1.94 11.70
CA ALA A 57 7.90 2.35 12.65
C ALA A 57 8.22 1.97 14.10
N ASP A 58 9.24 1.13 14.33
CA ASP A 58 9.77 0.77 15.65
C ASP A 58 10.79 1.78 16.20
N LEU A 59 11.14 2.82 15.44
CA LEU A 59 11.95 3.94 15.92
C LEU A 59 11.04 5.11 16.33
N PHE A 60 11.40 5.83 17.40
CA PHE A 60 10.71 7.07 17.75
C PHE A 60 10.66 8.05 16.58
N ALA A 61 9.64 8.91 16.55
CA ALA A 61 9.50 9.95 15.54
C ALA A 61 9.73 11.35 16.08
N VAL A 62 10.27 12.18 15.19
CA VAL A 62 10.45 13.61 15.43
C VAL A 62 9.37 14.39 14.70
N PHE A 63 8.72 15.30 15.40
CA PHE A 63 7.76 16.23 14.83
C PHE A 63 8.18 17.66 15.09
N LEU A 64 8.01 18.52 14.10
CA LEU A 64 8.27 19.95 14.22
C LEU A 64 7.11 20.71 13.58
N ASP A 65 6.54 21.66 14.32
CA ASP A 65 5.42 22.49 13.85
C ASP A 65 4.24 21.66 13.30
N GLY A 66 3.91 20.56 13.97
CA GLY A 66 2.78 19.70 13.59
C GLY A 66 3.06 18.74 12.42
N LYS A 67 4.29 18.70 11.89
CA LYS A 67 4.68 17.82 10.78
C LYS A 67 5.69 16.79 11.24
N ARG A 68 5.53 15.54 10.80
CA ARG A 68 6.55 14.50 10.94
C ARG A 68 7.77 14.87 10.10
N LEU A 69 8.95 14.84 10.71
CA LEU A 69 10.20 15.06 10.01
C LEU A 69 10.78 13.74 9.50
N PRO A 70 11.30 13.67 8.27
CA PRO A 70 11.93 12.47 7.75
C PRO A 70 13.29 12.24 8.42
N LEU A 71 13.65 10.97 8.62
CA LEU A 71 15.05 10.61 8.83
C LEU A 71 15.89 11.14 7.67
N SER A 72 17.13 11.53 7.95
CA SER A 72 18.12 11.80 6.92
C SER A 72 18.25 10.58 6.01
N ARG A 73 18.35 10.86 4.72
CA ARG A 73 18.39 9.81 3.70
C ARG A 73 19.27 10.19 2.54
N TRP A 74 19.71 9.19 1.79
CA TRP A 74 20.30 9.43 0.48
C TRP A 74 19.89 8.35 -0.52
N PRO A 75 19.45 8.72 -1.75
CA PRO A 75 19.26 10.10 -2.21
C PRO A 75 18.04 10.77 -1.56
N ASN A 76 17.99 12.10 -1.66
CA ASN A 76 16.89 12.91 -1.17
C ASN A 76 15.59 12.69 -1.96
N GLY A 77 14.49 13.05 -1.32
CA GLY A 77 13.15 13.03 -1.89
C GLY A 77 12.30 11.87 -1.38
N GLU A 78 10.98 12.11 -1.29
CA GLU A 78 10.01 11.17 -0.73
C GLU A 78 10.07 9.79 -1.42
N TYR A 79 10.16 9.79 -2.76
CA TYR A 79 10.36 8.61 -3.60
C TYR A 79 11.73 8.64 -4.31
N GLY A 80 12.76 9.12 -3.62
CA GLY A 80 14.14 9.19 -4.13
C GLY A 80 14.87 7.85 -3.97
N TYR A 81 15.09 7.13 -5.06
CA TYR A 81 15.86 5.88 -5.04
C TYR A 81 17.07 6.02 -5.93
N THR A 82 18.19 5.45 -5.51
CA THR A 82 19.24 5.05 -6.45
C THR A 82 19.11 3.57 -6.76
N THR A 83 19.96 3.03 -7.64
CA THR A 83 19.86 1.63 -8.10
C THR A 83 21.18 0.90 -7.92
N MET A 84 21.11 -0.42 -7.74
CA MET A 84 22.32 -1.25 -7.74
C MET A 84 22.97 -1.27 -9.13
N LYS A 85 24.28 -1.50 -9.18
CA LYS A 85 24.98 -1.82 -10.43
C LYS A 85 24.72 -3.24 -10.87
N ARG A 86 24.94 -4.18 -9.94
CA ARG A 86 24.65 -5.61 -10.03
C ARG A 86 24.79 -6.27 -8.67
N VAL A 87 24.20 -7.44 -8.50
CA VAL A 87 24.42 -8.33 -7.37
C VAL A 87 25.67 -9.17 -7.61
N VAL A 88 26.55 -9.21 -6.62
CA VAL A 88 27.77 -10.04 -6.57
C VAL A 88 27.46 -11.40 -5.94
N SER A 89 26.65 -11.39 -4.88
CA SER A 89 26.10 -12.59 -4.23
C SER A 89 24.67 -12.29 -3.79
N SER A 90 23.72 -13.15 -4.12
CA SER A 90 22.32 -13.00 -3.69
C SER A 90 22.13 -13.27 -2.20
N GLY A 91 23.11 -13.89 -1.54
CA GLY A 91 22.96 -14.40 -0.18
C GLY A 91 22.06 -15.64 -0.12
N SER A 92 21.63 -16.00 1.09
CA SER A 92 20.80 -17.19 1.31
C SER A 92 19.37 -17.03 0.76
N PHE A 93 18.99 -17.95 -0.12
CA PHE A 93 17.62 -18.05 -0.67
C PHE A 93 16.61 -18.71 0.26
N ARG A 94 17.05 -19.67 1.09
CA ARG A 94 16.14 -20.61 1.78
C ARG A 94 15.64 -20.09 3.13
N ALA A 95 16.43 -19.25 3.79
CA ALA A 95 16.11 -18.68 5.09
C ALA A 95 16.94 -17.42 5.35
N ARG A 96 16.50 -16.62 6.31
CA ARG A 96 17.27 -15.49 6.85
C ARG A 96 18.49 -16.03 7.59
N THR A 97 19.68 -15.78 7.08
CA THR A 97 20.96 -16.18 7.68
C THR A 97 21.92 -15.00 7.67
N THR A 98 23.15 -15.19 8.17
CA THR A 98 24.23 -14.19 8.11
C THR A 98 24.90 -14.08 6.74
N ASP A 99 24.49 -14.90 5.77
CA ASP A 99 24.87 -14.76 4.36
C ASP A 99 23.92 -13.74 3.69
N GLY A 100 24.14 -12.46 3.98
CA GLY A 100 23.21 -11.38 3.63
C GLY A 100 23.17 -10.97 2.16
N GLY A 101 24.12 -11.45 1.36
CA GLY A 101 24.30 -11.00 -0.01
C GLY A 101 25.12 -9.71 -0.12
N THR A 102 25.71 -9.54 -1.29
CA THR A 102 26.61 -8.45 -1.64
C THR A 102 26.21 -7.87 -2.99
N PHE A 103 26.15 -6.55 -3.10
CA PHE A 103 25.93 -5.87 -4.37
C PHE A 103 26.99 -4.79 -4.62
N GLU A 104 27.21 -4.51 -5.90
CA GLU A 104 28.03 -3.39 -6.37
C GLU A 104 27.14 -2.15 -6.51
N TYR A 105 27.53 -1.03 -5.89
CA TYR A 105 26.86 0.27 -6.05
C TYR A 105 27.54 1.10 -7.13
N ARG A 106 26.84 2.11 -7.67
CA ARG A 106 27.35 2.91 -8.81
C ARG A 106 28.11 4.15 -8.34
N GLU A 107 27.71 4.68 -7.20
CA GLU A 107 27.99 6.04 -6.77
C GLU A 107 29.20 6.13 -5.83
N ASP A 108 29.75 7.32 -5.63
CA ASP A 108 30.85 7.52 -4.68
C ASP A 108 30.36 7.84 -3.25
N ARG A 109 29.08 8.24 -3.11
CA ARG A 109 28.48 8.68 -1.84
C ARG A 109 28.69 7.67 -0.69
N PRO A 110 28.49 6.34 -0.89
CA PRO A 110 28.81 5.32 0.09
C PRO A 110 30.17 5.40 0.79
N ALA A 111 31.21 5.91 0.12
CA ALA A 111 32.55 5.98 0.69
C ALA A 111 32.62 6.89 1.94
N ARG A 112 31.65 7.80 2.10
CA ARG A 112 31.54 8.71 3.24
C ARG A 112 31.03 8.03 4.53
N TRP A 113 30.41 6.84 4.43
CA TRP A 113 29.66 6.25 5.54
C TRP A 113 30.48 5.34 6.47
N GLN A 114 31.81 5.28 6.30
CA GLN A 114 32.66 4.34 7.04
C GLN A 114 32.64 4.59 8.56
N THR A 115 32.65 5.86 8.99
CA THR A 115 32.54 6.19 10.42
C THR A 115 31.18 5.79 10.98
N ALA A 116 30.08 6.12 10.27
CA ALA A 116 28.75 5.69 10.66
C ALA A 116 28.66 4.16 10.76
N LEU A 117 29.21 3.41 9.79
CA LEU A 117 29.24 1.95 9.80
C LEU A 117 29.91 1.38 11.04
N ALA A 118 31.05 1.96 11.45
CA ALA A 118 31.84 1.50 12.58
C ALA A 118 31.20 1.85 13.94
N GLU A 119 30.64 3.05 14.09
CA GLU A 119 30.22 3.58 15.39
C GLU A 119 28.72 3.40 15.69
N ASN A 120 27.86 3.43 14.67
CA ASN A 120 26.40 3.49 14.84
C ASN A 120 25.67 2.37 14.06
N GLY A 121 26.08 2.17 12.81
CA GLY A 121 25.46 1.31 11.80
C GLY A 121 24.97 2.12 10.59
N VAL A 122 24.82 1.42 9.47
CA VAL A 122 24.24 1.93 8.23
C VAL A 122 23.10 1.00 7.85
N TRP A 123 21.92 1.55 7.55
CA TRP A 123 20.77 0.81 7.07
C TRP A 123 20.37 1.30 5.70
N LEU A 124 20.06 0.34 4.83
CA LEU A 124 19.50 0.63 3.53
C LEU A 124 18.07 0.10 3.47
N ARG A 125 17.17 0.87 2.89
CA ARG A 125 15.83 0.41 2.52
C ARG A 125 15.75 0.26 1.01
N GLY A 126 15.18 -0.85 0.54
CA GLY A 126 15.08 -1.09 -0.90
C GLY A 126 14.14 -2.22 -1.29
N PHE A 127 13.80 -2.22 -2.57
CA PHE A 127 13.09 -3.32 -3.23
C PHE A 127 14.12 -4.33 -3.72
N TRP A 128 14.60 -5.16 -2.79
CA TRP A 128 15.76 -6.04 -3.02
C TRP A 128 15.51 -7.16 -4.02
N ARG A 129 14.24 -7.53 -4.25
CA ARG A 129 13.85 -8.73 -4.99
C ARG A 129 12.65 -8.53 -5.92
N VAL A 130 11.59 -7.89 -5.42
CA VAL A 130 10.32 -7.64 -6.10
C VAL A 130 9.78 -6.26 -5.72
N PRO A 131 9.00 -5.59 -6.59
CA PRO A 131 8.55 -4.20 -6.39
C PRO A 131 7.40 -4.02 -5.40
N TRP A 132 6.87 -5.08 -4.80
CA TRP A 132 5.88 -5.01 -3.71
C TRP A 132 6.44 -5.29 -2.32
N VAL A 133 7.73 -5.64 -2.22
CA VAL A 133 8.40 -5.91 -0.94
C VAL A 133 9.61 -4.98 -0.79
N ALA A 134 9.48 -4.01 0.10
CA ALA A 134 10.58 -3.16 0.52
C ALA A 134 10.96 -3.49 1.97
N GLU A 135 12.25 -3.66 2.21
CA GLU A 135 12.78 -4.04 3.52
C GLU A 135 13.99 -3.18 3.88
N THR A 136 14.23 -3.02 5.17
CA THR A 136 15.35 -2.28 5.73
C THR A 136 16.38 -3.27 6.25
N LEU A 137 17.60 -3.24 5.69
CA LEU A 137 18.69 -4.15 6.01
C LEU A 137 19.91 -3.39 6.51
N ARG A 138 20.55 -3.89 7.58
CA ARG A 138 21.81 -3.33 8.06
C ARG A 138 22.98 -3.77 7.18
N VAL A 139 23.82 -2.81 6.82
CA VAL A 139 25.10 -3.05 6.13
C VAL A 139 26.12 -3.59 7.12
N LYS A 140 26.77 -4.70 6.74
CA LYS A 140 27.87 -5.33 7.48
C LYS A 140 29.21 -4.71 7.10
N SER A 141 29.44 -4.47 5.81
CA SER A 141 30.70 -3.93 5.30
C SER A 141 30.48 -3.11 4.04
N ILE A 142 31.29 -2.05 3.88
CA ILE A 142 31.40 -1.25 2.65
C ILE A 142 32.86 -1.31 2.20
N ASP A 143 33.10 -1.69 0.94
CA ASP A 143 34.40 -1.57 0.28
C ASP A 143 34.34 -0.42 -0.74
N PRO A 144 34.96 0.74 -0.44
CA PRO A 144 34.99 1.88 -1.35
C PRO A 144 35.79 1.65 -2.63
N LYS A 145 36.77 0.75 -2.61
CA LYS A 145 37.62 0.46 -3.79
C LYS A 145 36.89 -0.47 -4.76
N ALA A 146 36.30 -1.54 -4.23
CA ALA A 146 35.50 -2.47 -5.02
C ALA A 146 34.09 -1.93 -5.34
N LYS A 147 33.68 -0.84 -4.69
CA LYS A 147 32.32 -0.29 -4.71
C LYS A 147 31.25 -1.32 -4.34
N THR A 148 31.50 -2.10 -3.29
CA THR A 148 30.56 -3.14 -2.84
C THR A 148 30.04 -2.91 -1.43
N MET A 149 28.81 -3.37 -1.19
CA MET A 149 28.21 -3.48 0.14
C MET A 149 27.72 -4.88 0.39
N THR A 150 27.90 -5.35 1.63
CA THR A 150 27.40 -6.65 2.09
C THR A 150 26.43 -6.44 3.24
N PHE A 151 25.28 -7.11 3.21
CA PHE A 151 24.31 -7.04 4.31
C PHE A 151 24.68 -7.97 5.47
N ALA A 152 24.24 -7.63 6.67
CA ALA A 152 24.45 -8.43 7.87
C ALA A 152 23.63 -9.71 7.87
N VAL A 153 22.42 -9.66 7.28
CA VAL A 153 21.50 -10.79 7.18
C VAL A 153 20.80 -10.79 5.83
N SER A 154 20.32 -11.97 5.38
CA SER A 154 19.61 -12.09 4.10
C SER A 154 18.16 -11.62 4.18
N THR A 155 17.69 -11.05 3.06
CA THR A 155 16.26 -11.00 2.77
C THR A 155 15.73 -12.39 2.38
N ALA A 156 14.42 -12.59 2.48
CA ALA A 156 13.79 -13.79 1.95
C ALA A 156 14.04 -13.90 0.43
N ASN A 157 14.48 -15.07 -0.04
CA ASN A 157 14.84 -15.34 -1.45
C ASN A 157 16.07 -14.56 -1.98
N GLY A 158 16.86 -13.95 -1.09
CA GLY A 158 18.08 -13.23 -1.44
C GLY A 158 17.85 -11.96 -2.26
N ILE A 159 18.92 -11.18 -2.43
CA ILE A 159 18.92 -9.95 -3.23
C ILE A 159 19.09 -10.24 -4.73
N GLY A 160 18.62 -9.32 -5.57
CA GLY A 160 18.65 -9.39 -7.03
C GLY A 160 17.27 -9.70 -7.61
N SER A 161 16.86 -8.94 -8.63
CA SER A 161 15.52 -9.00 -9.23
C SER A 161 15.09 -10.42 -9.56
N LYS A 162 13.85 -10.76 -9.18
CA LYS A 162 13.20 -12.02 -9.58
C LYS A 162 13.19 -12.20 -11.10
N TYR A 163 13.16 -11.10 -11.85
CA TYR A 163 13.02 -11.03 -13.30
C TYR A 163 14.36 -11.00 -14.03
N SER A 164 15.48 -10.91 -13.31
CA SER A 164 16.80 -10.93 -13.94
C SER A 164 17.19 -12.34 -14.36
N ARG A 165 18.11 -12.42 -15.33
CA ARG A 165 18.79 -13.66 -15.72
C ARG A 165 19.55 -14.25 -14.53
N LEU A 166 19.78 -15.55 -14.58
CA LEU A 166 20.73 -16.22 -13.69
C LEU A 166 22.13 -16.16 -14.29
N GLU A 167 23.13 -15.83 -13.48
CA GLU A 167 24.53 -16.10 -13.78
C GLU A 167 25.01 -17.18 -12.81
N GLY A 168 25.15 -18.40 -13.31
CA GLY A 168 25.25 -19.58 -12.46
C GLY A 168 23.98 -19.73 -11.61
N ASN A 169 24.14 -19.70 -10.28
CA ASN A 169 23.02 -19.78 -9.32
C ASN A 169 22.64 -18.41 -8.70
N THR A 170 23.18 -17.32 -9.22
CA THR A 170 22.97 -15.97 -8.66
C THR A 170 22.02 -15.16 -9.54
N ARG A 171 21.03 -14.52 -8.91
CA ARG A 171 20.21 -13.48 -9.57
C ARG A 171 21.01 -12.20 -9.50
N VAL A 172 21.65 -11.82 -10.61
CA VAL A 172 22.55 -10.67 -10.67
C VAL A 172 21.84 -9.31 -10.65
N GLY A 173 20.51 -9.33 -10.70
CA GLY A 173 19.70 -8.14 -10.82
C GLY A 173 19.67 -7.56 -12.22
N ASP A 174 18.75 -6.64 -12.47
CA ASP A 174 18.61 -5.91 -13.74
C ASP A 174 19.14 -4.47 -13.65
N GLY A 175 19.65 -4.08 -12.48
CA GLY A 175 20.19 -2.76 -12.22
C GLY A 175 19.12 -1.69 -12.03
N LYS A 176 17.85 -2.08 -11.85
CA LYS A 176 16.71 -1.19 -11.55
C LYS A 176 16.22 -1.34 -10.11
N GLU A 177 16.80 -2.26 -9.35
CA GLU A 177 16.46 -2.48 -7.94
C GLU A 177 16.78 -1.23 -7.12
N GLY A 178 15.72 -0.52 -6.73
CA GLY A 178 15.82 0.75 -6.03
C GLY A 178 16.19 0.57 -4.57
N TRP A 179 17.13 1.38 -4.08
CA TRP A 179 17.46 1.49 -2.66
C TRP A 179 17.82 2.93 -2.25
N PHE A 180 17.79 3.18 -0.94
CA PHE A 180 18.27 4.41 -0.31
C PHE A 180 18.82 4.14 1.10
N ALA A 181 19.76 4.95 1.56
CA ALA A 181 20.29 4.93 2.92
C ALA A 181 19.41 5.76 3.87
N LEU A 182 19.41 5.38 5.15
CA LEU A 182 18.62 6.00 6.20
C LEU A 182 19.46 6.24 7.47
N ASN A 183 19.11 7.27 8.23
CA ASN A 183 19.65 7.56 9.57
C ASN A 183 21.17 7.77 9.59
N LEU A 184 21.65 8.72 8.78
CA LEU A 184 23.07 9.08 8.68
C LEU A 184 23.28 10.56 8.99
N LEU A 185 24.24 10.87 9.87
CA LEU A 185 24.66 12.25 10.13
C LEU A 185 25.21 12.88 8.85
N GLU A 186 25.98 12.10 8.08
CA GLU A 186 26.60 12.47 6.80
C GLU A 186 25.60 12.95 5.74
N GLU A 187 24.34 12.54 5.88
CA GLU A 187 23.25 12.77 4.94
C GLU A 187 22.15 13.66 5.55
N ILE A 188 22.41 14.36 6.65
CA ILE A 188 21.61 15.56 6.99
C ILE A 188 22.10 16.68 6.08
N ASP A 189 21.46 16.85 4.92
CA ASP A 189 21.91 17.80 3.90
C ASP A 189 20.79 18.73 3.38
N GLN A 190 19.57 18.60 3.91
CA GLN A 190 18.48 19.54 3.66
C GLN A 190 17.69 19.88 4.95
N PRO A 191 17.02 21.06 4.99
CA PRO A 191 16.22 21.46 6.13
C PRO A 191 15.11 20.47 6.47
N GLY A 192 14.99 20.13 7.75
CA GLY A 192 13.96 19.22 8.27
C GLY A 192 14.42 17.77 8.44
N GLU A 193 15.62 17.41 7.99
CA GLU A 193 16.16 16.06 8.22
C GLU A 193 16.77 15.90 9.61
N TRP A 194 16.74 14.66 10.09
CA TRP A 194 17.35 14.30 11.37
C TRP A 194 17.95 12.89 11.35
N SER A 195 18.91 12.65 12.22
CA SER A 195 19.51 11.34 12.45
C SER A 195 19.70 11.10 13.93
N VAL A 196 19.66 9.85 14.37
CA VAL A 196 19.98 9.44 15.73
C VAL A 196 21.27 8.63 15.76
N ASP A 197 22.14 9.01 16.68
CA ASP A 197 23.31 8.25 17.10
C ASP A 197 22.96 7.46 18.35
N PHE A 198 22.74 6.16 18.14
CA PHE A 198 22.34 5.21 19.17
C PHE A 198 23.46 5.01 20.20
N SER A 199 24.72 5.10 19.78
CA SER A 199 25.88 4.90 20.65
C SER A 199 26.07 6.05 21.63
N ARG A 200 25.78 7.28 21.18
CA ARG A 200 25.92 8.51 21.97
C ARG A 200 24.62 8.95 22.63
N SER A 201 23.50 8.28 22.35
CA SER A 201 22.14 8.72 22.77
C SER A 201 21.86 10.18 22.37
N LYS A 202 22.19 10.53 21.13
CA LYS A 202 22.02 11.89 20.59
C LYS A 202 21.16 11.90 19.32
N LEU A 203 20.31 12.92 19.23
CA LEU A 203 19.59 13.28 18.02
C LEU A 203 20.29 14.48 17.37
N TYR A 204 20.53 14.42 16.07
CA TYR A 204 21.01 15.54 15.26
C TYR A 204 19.93 15.95 14.27
N ILE A 205 19.65 17.24 14.15
CA ILE A 205 18.55 17.77 13.33
C ILE A 205 18.93 19.08 12.64
N TRP A 206 18.62 19.21 11.36
CA TRP A 206 18.63 20.51 10.67
C TRP A 206 17.27 21.18 10.84
N LEU A 207 17.19 22.23 11.65
CA LEU A 207 15.96 22.99 11.82
C LEU A 207 15.65 23.86 10.58
N PRO A 208 14.44 23.76 9.97
CA PRO A 208 14.02 24.66 8.90
C PRO A 208 14.07 26.13 9.32
N ALA A 209 14.42 27.01 8.37
CA ALA A 209 14.51 28.45 8.63
C ALA A 209 13.17 28.99 9.17
N GLY A 210 13.23 29.77 10.24
CA GLY A 210 12.05 30.34 10.90
C GLY A 210 11.22 29.37 11.74
N ALA A 211 11.56 28.07 11.79
CA ALA A 211 10.84 27.12 12.62
C ALA A 211 11.17 27.34 14.11
N PRO A 212 10.18 27.61 14.97
CA PRO A 212 10.43 27.79 16.39
C PRO A 212 10.81 26.44 17.01
N GLY A 213 12.03 26.33 17.55
CA GLY A 213 12.50 25.12 18.24
C GLY A 213 11.61 24.69 19.42
N SER A 214 10.78 25.59 19.95
CA SER A 214 9.77 25.32 20.99
C SER A 214 8.61 24.42 20.54
N ARG A 215 8.58 23.99 19.27
CA ARG A 215 7.55 23.09 18.71
C ARG A 215 8.11 21.75 18.25
N LEU A 216 9.24 21.32 18.83
CA LEU A 216 9.82 20.00 18.63
C LEU A 216 9.15 18.98 19.56
N PHE A 217 8.70 17.86 19.02
CA PHE A 217 8.10 16.76 19.79
C PHE A 217 8.72 15.43 19.42
N LEU A 218 8.85 14.54 20.40
CA LEU A 218 9.26 13.14 20.20
C LEU A 218 8.09 12.21 20.52
N ALA A 219 7.71 11.36 19.56
CA ALA A 219 6.75 10.28 19.79
C ALA A 219 7.49 8.96 19.97
N ASP A 220 7.31 8.36 21.13
CA ASP A 220 7.98 7.12 21.54
C ASP A 220 7.00 6.12 22.19
N ASN A 221 5.70 6.41 22.19
CA ASN A 221 4.71 5.50 22.74
C ASN A 221 4.28 4.47 21.70
N ALA A 222 4.75 3.22 21.84
CA ALA A 222 4.41 2.12 20.93
C ALA A 222 2.99 1.56 21.15
N GLU A 223 2.39 1.77 22.32
CA GLU A 223 1.01 1.37 22.61
C GLU A 223 0.00 2.25 21.87
N PRO A 224 -1.23 1.78 21.56
CA PRO A 224 -2.26 2.62 20.95
C PRO A 224 -2.53 3.91 21.75
N LEU A 225 -2.77 5.03 21.06
CA LEU A 225 -3.13 6.29 21.72
C LEU A 225 -4.49 6.19 22.43
N VAL A 226 -5.42 5.44 21.86
CA VAL A 226 -6.65 4.96 22.52
C VAL A 226 -6.83 3.48 22.24
N SER A 227 -7.14 2.71 23.29
CA SER A 227 -7.46 1.29 23.19
C SER A 227 -8.82 1.01 23.82
N LEU A 228 -9.69 0.31 23.09
CA LEU A 228 -11.00 -0.16 23.54
C LEU A 228 -11.08 -1.68 23.39
N SER A 229 -11.43 -2.38 24.46
CA SER A 229 -11.61 -3.84 24.45
C SER A 229 -13.01 -4.20 24.96
N GLY A 230 -13.80 -4.88 24.13
CA GLY A 230 -15.19 -5.28 24.45
C GLY A 230 -16.15 -4.10 24.70
N ALA A 231 -15.75 -2.88 24.32
CA ALA A 231 -16.51 -1.67 24.60
C ALA A 231 -17.80 -1.60 23.77
N LYS A 232 -18.86 -1.05 24.36
CA LYS A 232 -20.16 -0.92 23.70
C LYS A 232 -20.66 0.52 23.72
N HIS A 233 -21.23 0.97 22.60
CA HIS A 233 -21.90 2.26 22.46
C HIS A 233 -21.03 3.49 22.79
N VAL A 234 -19.74 3.44 22.43
CA VAL A 234 -18.80 4.56 22.58
C VAL A 234 -18.74 5.36 21.30
N SER A 235 -18.78 6.68 21.37
CA SER A 235 -18.61 7.56 20.20
C SER A 235 -17.55 8.64 20.47
N PHE A 236 -16.59 8.73 19.57
CA PHE A 236 -15.66 9.85 19.47
C PHE A 236 -16.16 10.77 18.36
N ARG A 237 -16.32 12.07 18.66
CA ARG A 237 -16.83 13.08 17.72
C ARG A 237 -15.89 14.27 17.68
N ASP A 238 -15.53 14.70 16.47
CA ASP A 238 -14.74 15.91 16.23
C ASP A 238 -13.40 15.95 17.01
N LEU A 239 -12.82 14.77 17.28
CA LEU A 239 -11.56 14.64 17.99
C LEU A 239 -10.39 14.52 17.01
N VAL A 240 -9.24 15.04 17.45
CA VAL A 240 -7.96 14.91 16.74
C VAL A 240 -7.08 13.92 17.50
N PHE A 241 -6.64 12.85 16.85
CA PHE A 241 -5.67 11.86 17.33
C PHE A 241 -4.36 12.06 16.57
N THR A 242 -3.24 12.30 17.26
CA THR A 242 -2.03 12.74 16.54
C THR A 242 -0.69 12.50 17.22
N HIS A 243 0.38 12.66 16.43
CA HIS A 243 1.79 12.63 16.85
C HIS A 243 2.08 11.37 17.66
N GLN A 244 1.88 10.21 17.03
CA GLN A 244 1.90 8.94 17.73
C GLN A 244 2.81 7.94 17.05
N MET A 245 3.60 7.22 17.84
CA MET A 245 4.46 6.16 17.36
C MET A 245 3.67 4.87 17.12
N GLY A 246 2.85 4.45 18.10
CA GLY A 246 1.97 3.30 18.02
C GLY A 246 0.75 3.52 17.10
N GLU A 247 -0.31 2.78 17.37
CA GLU A 247 -1.59 2.94 16.69
C GLU A 247 -2.31 4.23 17.14
N GLY A 248 -3.15 4.79 16.28
CA GLY A 248 -4.04 5.90 16.66
C GLY A 248 -5.16 5.41 17.59
N VAL A 249 -6.11 4.65 17.05
CA VAL A 249 -7.21 4.05 17.81
C VAL A 249 -7.26 2.55 17.56
N SER A 250 -7.26 1.76 18.63
CA SER A 250 -7.39 0.30 18.57
C SER A 250 -8.70 -0.15 19.20
N ILE A 251 -9.48 -0.94 18.48
CA ILE A 251 -10.76 -1.51 18.91
C ILE A 251 -10.65 -3.03 18.78
N THR A 252 -10.82 -3.73 19.90
CA THR A 252 -10.84 -5.19 19.94
C THR A 252 -12.18 -5.65 20.49
N ASP A 253 -12.96 -6.34 19.66
CA ASP A 253 -14.33 -6.76 19.97
C ASP A 253 -15.26 -5.59 20.39
N GLY A 254 -16.48 -5.91 20.81
CA GLY A 254 -17.47 -4.94 21.29
C GLY A 254 -18.59 -4.68 20.28
N ASP A 255 -19.35 -3.62 20.53
CA ASP A 255 -20.52 -3.27 19.72
C ASP A 255 -20.65 -1.75 19.57
N SER A 256 -20.79 -1.27 18.33
CA SER A 256 -21.20 0.12 18.08
C SER A 256 -20.23 1.17 18.65
N VAL A 257 -18.93 0.89 18.65
CA VAL A 257 -17.87 1.92 18.79
C VAL A 257 -17.79 2.74 17.49
N ARG A 258 -17.80 4.07 17.61
CA ARG A 258 -17.89 4.99 16.47
C ARG A 258 -16.84 6.10 16.52
N LEU A 259 -16.22 6.38 15.39
CA LEU A 259 -15.41 7.58 15.14
C LEU A 259 -16.15 8.40 14.08
N LEU A 260 -16.55 9.63 14.42
CA LEU A 260 -17.45 10.46 13.60
C LEU A 260 -16.83 11.86 13.45
N GLY A 261 -16.50 12.28 12.22
CA GLY A 261 -15.91 13.61 12.00
C GLY A 261 -14.52 13.80 12.62
N CYS A 262 -13.83 12.72 12.97
CA CYS A 262 -12.54 12.78 13.63
C CYS A 262 -11.40 13.02 12.64
N ARG A 263 -10.28 13.55 13.14
CA ARG A 263 -9.02 13.63 12.41
C ARG A 263 -8.00 12.69 13.03
N VAL A 264 -7.44 11.80 12.23
CA VAL A 264 -6.37 10.88 12.65
C VAL A 264 -5.14 11.21 11.80
N GLU A 265 -4.15 11.87 12.39
CA GLU A 265 -3.04 12.43 11.62
C GLU A 265 -1.68 12.15 12.27
N ASN A 266 -0.61 12.05 11.49
CA ASN A 266 0.75 11.93 12.04
C ASN A 266 0.92 10.68 12.94
N ILE A 267 0.54 9.52 12.42
CA ILE A 267 0.60 8.22 13.11
C ILE A 267 1.62 7.34 12.40
N LEU A 268 2.59 6.78 13.13
CA LEU A 268 3.64 5.97 12.52
C LEU A 268 3.16 4.57 12.13
N ARG A 269 2.26 3.97 12.92
CA ARG A 269 1.62 2.70 12.56
C ARG A 269 0.29 2.92 11.84
N ARG A 270 -0.79 2.28 12.28
CA ARG A 270 -2.11 2.35 11.66
C ARG A 270 -2.95 3.41 12.35
N GLY A 271 -3.78 4.08 11.57
CA GLY A 271 -4.67 5.14 12.08
C GLY A 271 -5.75 4.56 12.98
N VAL A 272 -6.56 3.64 12.43
CA VAL A 272 -7.62 2.92 13.15
C VAL A 272 -7.49 1.43 12.92
N LEU A 273 -7.36 0.67 14.01
CA LEU A 273 -7.26 -0.78 14.03
C LEU A 273 -8.54 -1.38 14.63
N ILE A 274 -9.24 -2.23 13.89
CA ILE A 274 -10.45 -2.93 14.33
C ILE A 274 -10.21 -4.45 14.26
N ARG A 275 -10.43 -5.14 15.36
CA ARG A 275 -10.27 -6.59 15.48
C ARG A 275 -11.52 -7.21 16.09
N GLY A 276 -12.42 -7.70 15.25
CA GLY A 276 -13.66 -8.34 15.68
C GLY A 276 -14.74 -7.34 16.07
N GLY A 277 -15.73 -7.81 16.83
CA GLY A 277 -16.86 -7.01 17.27
C GLY A 277 -17.95 -6.86 16.21
N PHE A 278 -18.91 -5.99 16.50
CA PHE A 278 -20.11 -5.81 15.69
C PHE A 278 -20.42 -4.32 15.50
N ASN A 279 -20.83 -3.95 14.29
CA ASN A 279 -21.39 -2.63 13.98
C ASN A 279 -20.50 -1.42 14.35
N HIS A 280 -19.17 -1.58 14.29
CA HIS A 280 -18.24 -0.46 14.41
C HIS A 280 -18.30 0.47 13.20
N VAL A 281 -18.14 1.78 13.44
CA VAL A 281 -18.27 2.80 12.40
C VAL A 281 -17.09 3.77 12.42
N VAL A 282 -16.47 3.98 11.26
CA VAL A 282 -15.55 5.10 11.01
C VAL A 282 -16.18 5.92 9.90
N GLN A 283 -16.71 7.10 10.25
CA GLN A 283 -17.50 7.92 9.35
C GLN A 283 -16.98 9.36 9.28
N SER A 284 -16.86 9.87 8.05
CA SER A 284 -16.57 11.28 7.80
C SER A 284 -15.27 11.75 8.46
N CYS A 285 -14.33 10.83 8.68
CA CYS A 285 -13.04 11.13 9.28
C CYS A 285 -12.02 11.53 8.20
N ASP A 286 -11.05 12.34 8.61
CA ASP A 286 -9.89 12.69 7.79
C ASP A 286 -8.64 11.98 8.35
N LEU A 287 -8.03 11.11 7.55
CA LEU A 287 -6.87 10.31 7.93
C LEU A 287 -5.67 10.62 7.03
N THR A 288 -4.59 11.14 7.61
CA THR A 288 -3.42 11.61 6.84
C THR A 288 -2.09 11.44 7.55
N GLU A 289 -0.98 11.39 6.79
CA GLU A 289 0.37 11.22 7.34
C GLU A 289 0.47 9.94 8.19
N ILE A 290 0.04 8.83 7.60
CA ILE A 290 0.00 7.52 8.26
C ILE A 290 1.13 6.64 7.71
N GLY A 291 1.94 6.07 8.61
CA GLY A 291 3.08 5.25 8.20
C GLY A 291 2.68 3.88 7.64
N LEU A 292 1.62 3.26 8.15
CA LEU A 292 1.07 2.00 7.63
C LEU A 292 -0.34 2.21 7.05
N ALA A 293 -1.25 1.24 7.19
CA ALA A 293 -2.64 1.37 6.76
C ALA A 293 -3.38 2.44 7.58
N ALA A 294 -4.14 3.31 6.94
CA ALA A 294 -4.98 4.29 7.62
C ALA A 294 -6.08 3.61 8.43
N ILE A 295 -6.69 2.56 7.86
CA ILE A 295 -7.70 1.74 8.51
C ILE A 295 -7.40 0.26 8.25
N ASP A 296 -7.41 -0.55 9.29
CA ASP A 296 -7.20 -1.99 9.23
C ASP A 296 -8.30 -2.69 10.04
N LEU A 297 -9.18 -3.46 9.38
CA LEU A 297 -10.35 -4.06 10.00
C LEU A 297 -10.50 -5.56 9.72
N LEU A 298 -10.89 -6.29 10.78
CA LEU A 298 -11.40 -7.66 10.75
C LEU A 298 -12.74 -7.71 11.49
N GLY A 299 -13.62 -8.63 11.14
CA GLY A 299 -14.90 -8.81 11.86
C GLY A 299 -15.87 -9.80 11.23
N GLY A 300 -16.92 -10.16 11.96
CA GLY A 300 -17.87 -11.21 11.55
C GLY A 300 -17.28 -12.61 11.75
N ASP A 301 -17.97 -13.63 11.25
CA ASP A 301 -17.59 -15.04 11.38
C ASP A 301 -17.74 -15.73 10.03
N ARG A 302 -16.64 -16.26 9.49
CA ARG A 302 -16.65 -16.94 8.19
C ARG A 302 -17.23 -18.34 8.28
N SER A 303 -17.08 -19.04 9.39
CA SER A 303 -17.61 -20.39 9.55
C SER A 303 -19.14 -20.41 9.40
N THR A 304 -19.81 -19.41 9.98
CA THR A 304 -21.27 -19.24 9.95
C THR A 304 -21.76 -18.20 8.94
N LEU A 305 -20.84 -17.48 8.27
CA LEU A 305 -21.14 -16.31 7.43
C LEU A 305 -21.90 -15.19 8.18
N ALA A 306 -21.75 -15.09 9.50
CA ALA A 306 -22.36 -14.03 10.29
C ALA A 306 -21.67 -12.68 10.02
N PRO A 307 -22.40 -11.61 9.67
CA PRO A 307 -21.81 -10.34 9.27
C PRO A 307 -21.34 -9.50 10.46
N SER A 308 -20.21 -8.80 10.27
CA SER A 308 -19.69 -7.77 11.18
C SER A 308 -20.57 -6.51 11.21
N LYS A 309 -21.21 -6.18 10.08
CA LYS A 309 -21.92 -4.91 9.85
C LYS A 309 -21.05 -3.66 10.08
N HIS A 310 -19.72 -3.79 9.99
CA HIS A 310 -18.82 -2.64 10.10
C HIS A 310 -19.03 -1.67 8.94
N GLN A 311 -18.90 -0.38 9.21
CA GLN A 311 -19.05 0.68 8.22
C GLN A 311 -17.83 1.59 8.20
N ILE A 312 -17.11 1.59 7.07
CA ILE A 312 -16.04 2.53 6.79
C ILE A 312 -16.55 3.46 5.68
N VAL A 313 -17.12 4.60 6.08
CA VAL A 313 -17.94 5.41 5.19
C VAL A 313 -17.53 6.88 5.15
N ASN A 314 -17.55 7.50 3.98
CA ASN A 314 -17.32 8.95 3.84
C ASN A 314 -15.96 9.47 4.36
N ASN A 315 -14.94 8.61 4.46
CA ASN A 315 -13.63 9.00 4.99
C ASN A 315 -12.72 9.55 3.89
N HIS A 316 -11.92 10.56 4.23
CA HIS A 316 -10.89 11.11 3.37
C HIS A 316 -9.54 10.59 3.85
N ILE A 317 -8.90 9.73 3.06
CA ILE A 317 -7.63 9.09 3.38
C ILE A 317 -6.60 9.58 2.37
N TRP A 318 -5.52 10.21 2.82
CA TRP A 318 -4.41 10.56 1.94
C TRP A 318 -3.05 10.47 2.61
N ARG A 319 -1.97 10.30 1.83
CA ARG A 319 -0.61 10.16 2.39
C ARG A 319 -0.55 9.07 3.46
N ALA A 320 -0.95 7.87 3.07
CA ALA A 320 -0.91 6.65 3.87
C ALA A 320 0.14 5.66 3.32
N ALA A 321 0.46 4.62 4.10
CA ALA A 321 1.47 3.63 3.78
C ALA A 321 2.88 4.21 3.57
N LEU A 322 3.21 5.30 4.27
CA LEU A 322 4.45 6.04 4.05
C LEU A 322 5.72 5.30 4.49
N LEU A 323 5.60 4.25 5.30
CA LEU A 323 6.74 3.50 5.86
C LEU A 323 6.87 2.07 5.32
N ALA A 324 5.81 1.51 4.72
CA ALA A 324 5.79 0.13 4.22
C ALA A 324 4.88 0.01 2.99
N PRO A 325 5.15 -0.93 2.05
CA PRO A 325 4.27 -1.23 0.93
C PRO A 325 3.04 -2.00 1.43
N VAL A 326 2.14 -1.29 2.09
CA VAL A 326 0.88 -1.80 2.63
C VAL A 326 -0.30 -1.00 2.08
N PRO A 327 -1.51 -1.56 2.00
CA PRO A 327 -2.68 -0.83 1.52
C PRO A 327 -3.04 0.35 2.42
N ALA A 328 -3.66 1.39 1.84
CA ALA A 328 -4.26 2.48 2.64
C ALA A 328 -5.38 1.97 3.55
N LEU A 329 -6.16 1.00 3.07
CA LEU A 329 -7.21 0.32 3.83
C LEU A 329 -7.06 -1.19 3.70
N VAL A 330 -6.96 -1.88 4.82
CA VAL A 330 -6.90 -3.35 4.91
C VAL A 330 -8.23 -3.88 5.43
N ALA A 331 -8.97 -4.63 4.61
CA ALA A 331 -10.32 -5.12 4.92
C ALA A 331 -10.36 -6.65 4.88
N GLY A 332 -10.17 -7.31 6.03
CA GLY A 332 -10.27 -8.76 6.12
C GLY A 332 -9.00 -9.52 5.80
N LEU A 333 -7.83 -8.89 5.79
CA LEU A 333 -6.57 -9.62 5.67
C LEU A 333 -6.02 -10.00 7.03
N ASP A 334 -6.13 -11.27 7.32
CA ASP A 334 -5.31 -11.94 8.31
C ASP A 334 -4.64 -13.14 7.63
N VAL A 335 -3.37 -13.37 7.96
CA VAL A 335 -2.48 -14.38 7.35
C VAL A 335 -3.06 -15.79 7.45
N LYS A 336 -4.06 -16.01 8.33
CA LYS A 336 -4.66 -17.33 8.58
C LYS A 336 -6.13 -17.46 8.19
N THR A 337 -6.91 -16.40 8.24
CA THR A 337 -8.39 -16.54 8.30
C THR A 337 -9.14 -15.71 7.26
N GLN A 338 -8.49 -14.71 6.64
CA GLN A 338 -9.16 -13.71 5.78
C GLN A 338 -10.47 -13.15 6.41
N GLN A 339 -10.45 -12.86 7.71
CA GLN A 339 -11.65 -12.67 8.53
C GLN A 339 -12.32 -11.30 8.34
N LEU A 340 -13.18 -11.17 7.33
CA LEU A 340 -14.18 -10.09 7.25
C LEU A 340 -15.46 -10.56 6.56
N VAL A 341 -16.60 -10.46 7.25
CA VAL A 341 -17.90 -10.78 6.66
C VAL A 341 -18.84 -9.59 6.73
N GLY A 342 -19.52 -9.26 5.62
CA GLY A 342 -20.64 -8.31 5.61
C GLY A 342 -20.31 -6.89 6.06
N ALA A 343 -19.11 -6.39 5.78
CA ALA A 343 -18.74 -4.99 5.98
C ALA A 343 -19.12 -4.11 4.78
N ARG A 344 -19.28 -2.81 5.02
CA ARG A 344 -19.54 -1.81 3.98
C ARG A 344 -18.44 -0.75 3.96
N ILE A 345 -17.79 -0.59 2.82
CA ILE A 345 -16.75 0.40 2.55
C ILE A 345 -17.26 1.30 1.44
N ALA A 346 -17.76 2.49 1.80
CA ALA A 346 -18.47 3.32 0.84
C ALA A 346 -18.18 4.82 0.93
N HIS A 347 -18.25 5.51 -0.21
CA HIS A 347 -18.07 6.97 -0.26
C HIS A 347 -16.72 7.46 0.30
N ASN A 348 -15.71 6.60 0.39
CA ASN A 348 -14.38 7.04 0.82
C ASN A 348 -13.63 7.65 -0.36
N ARG A 349 -12.81 8.66 -0.09
CA ARG A 349 -11.83 9.18 -1.05
C ARG A 349 -10.43 8.83 -0.57
N ILE A 350 -9.70 8.05 -1.36
CA ILE A 350 -8.37 7.52 -1.01
C ILE A 350 -7.37 7.97 -2.07
N HIS A 351 -6.33 8.72 -1.69
CA HIS A 351 -5.33 9.16 -2.65
C HIS A 351 -3.94 9.45 -2.09
N ASP A 352 -2.96 9.66 -2.97
CA ASP A 352 -1.55 9.86 -2.60
C ASP A 352 -1.04 8.73 -1.68
N VAL A 353 -1.24 7.49 -2.14
CA VAL A 353 -0.86 6.28 -1.41
C VAL A 353 0.36 5.65 -2.08
N THR A 354 1.34 5.26 -1.28
CA THR A 354 2.59 4.66 -1.79
C THR A 354 2.40 3.29 -2.43
N TYR A 355 1.29 2.61 -2.11
CA TYR A 355 0.96 1.25 -2.53
C TYR A 355 -0.52 1.13 -2.96
N SER A 356 -1.19 0.01 -2.67
CA SER A 356 -2.61 -0.25 -3.00
C SER A 356 -3.59 0.68 -2.26
N GLY A 357 -4.77 0.90 -2.84
CA GLY A 357 -5.86 1.64 -2.20
C GLY A 357 -6.52 0.83 -1.07
N VAL A 358 -7.28 -0.19 -1.47
CA VAL A 358 -7.98 -1.12 -0.58
C VAL A 358 -7.54 -2.53 -0.90
N HIS A 359 -7.06 -3.27 0.09
CA HIS A 359 -6.91 -4.72 -0.04
C HIS A 359 -7.97 -5.40 0.80
N PHE A 360 -8.83 -6.17 0.14
CA PHE A 360 -9.99 -6.80 0.77
C PHE A 360 -9.96 -8.33 0.62
N ALA A 361 -10.58 -9.03 1.56
CA ALA A 361 -10.81 -10.47 1.52
C ALA A 361 -12.09 -10.84 2.31
N GLY A 362 -12.29 -12.13 2.58
CA GLY A 362 -13.47 -12.61 3.30
C GLY A 362 -14.73 -12.68 2.43
N ASN A 363 -15.91 -12.46 3.00
CA ASN A 363 -17.18 -12.78 2.36
C ASN A 363 -18.21 -11.65 2.44
N ASP A 364 -19.00 -11.50 1.37
CA ASP A 364 -20.17 -10.61 1.33
C ASP A 364 -19.91 -9.14 1.69
N ASN A 365 -18.68 -8.66 1.50
CA ASN A 365 -18.34 -7.26 1.72
C ASN A 365 -18.76 -6.41 0.52
N VAL A 366 -19.22 -5.19 0.78
CA VAL A 366 -19.67 -4.25 -0.25
C VAL A 366 -18.74 -3.04 -0.28
N LEU A 367 -18.07 -2.85 -1.42
CA LEU A 367 -17.19 -1.74 -1.71
C LEU A 367 -17.83 -0.88 -2.81
N GLU A 368 -18.43 0.26 -2.43
CA GLU A 368 -19.26 1.04 -3.36
C GLU A 368 -19.11 2.56 -3.28
N ASN A 369 -19.24 3.25 -4.42
CA ASN A 369 -19.21 4.72 -4.49
C ASN A 369 -17.92 5.34 -3.93
N ASN A 370 -16.81 4.59 -3.86
CA ASN A 370 -15.52 5.14 -3.44
C ASN A 370 -14.81 5.82 -4.61
N GLU A 371 -13.90 6.73 -4.29
CA GLU A 371 -13.00 7.40 -5.23
C GLU A 371 -11.55 7.14 -4.85
N LEU A 372 -10.79 6.56 -5.78
CA LEU A 372 -9.40 6.13 -5.56
C LEU A 372 -8.51 6.70 -6.66
N TYR A 373 -7.43 7.42 -6.30
CA TYR A 373 -6.49 7.96 -7.29
C TYR A 373 -5.07 8.19 -6.75
N ARG A 374 -4.09 8.32 -7.64
CA ARG A 374 -2.66 8.50 -7.28
C ARG A 374 -2.19 7.43 -6.31
N LEU A 375 -2.35 6.18 -6.72
CA LEU A 375 -1.94 4.98 -5.98
C LEU A 375 -0.66 4.40 -6.57
N GLY A 376 0.06 3.59 -5.80
CA GLY A 376 1.31 2.96 -6.23
C GLY A 376 2.42 3.98 -6.48
N LEU A 377 2.51 5.02 -5.64
CA LEU A 377 3.54 6.06 -5.79
C LEU A 377 4.96 5.54 -5.48
N ASP A 378 5.09 4.41 -4.78
CA ASP A 378 6.39 3.84 -4.43
C ASP A 378 6.57 2.35 -4.77
N GLY A 379 5.53 1.53 -4.65
CA GLY A 379 5.56 0.10 -4.99
C GLY A 379 4.87 -0.25 -6.32
N GLY A 380 4.87 -1.55 -6.65
CA GLY A 380 4.18 -2.10 -7.83
C GLY A 380 3.45 -3.41 -7.50
N ASP A 381 2.83 -4.02 -8.52
CA ASP A 381 1.99 -5.24 -8.42
C ASP A 381 0.82 -5.09 -7.43
N LEU A 382 -0.05 -4.14 -7.74
CA LEU A 382 -1.03 -3.61 -6.80
C LEU A 382 -2.31 -3.17 -7.50
N GLY A 383 -3.34 -2.90 -6.71
CA GLY A 383 -4.64 -2.48 -7.20
C GLY A 383 -5.25 -1.31 -6.43
N GLY A 384 -6.17 -0.59 -7.07
CA GLY A 384 -7.13 0.27 -6.37
C GLY A 384 -7.94 -0.56 -5.40
N PHE A 385 -8.62 -1.59 -5.91
CA PHE A 385 -9.19 -2.68 -5.14
C PHE A 385 -8.39 -3.95 -5.44
N TYR A 386 -7.57 -4.37 -4.49
CA TYR A 386 -6.74 -5.57 -4.59
C TYR A 386 -7.33 -6.68 -3.71
N THR A 387 -7.32 -7.89 -4.21
CA THR A 387 -7.63 -9.11 -3.47
C THR A 387 -6.78 -10.22 -4.03
N THR A 388 -6.29 -11.10 -3.18
CA THR A 388 -5.39 -12.18 -3.60
C THR A 388 -5.69 -13.45 -2.85
N GLY A 389 -5.58 -14.56 -3.57
CA GLY A 389 -5.64 -15.90 -3.00
C GLY A 389 -6.99 -16.29 -2.42
N GLY A 390 -7.37 -17.53 -2.68
CA GLY A 390 -8.49 -18.18 -2.01
C GLY A 390 -9.72 -18.33 -2.88
N TRP A 391 -10.21 -19.57 -2.93
CA TRP A 391 -11.46 -19.92 -3.59
C TRP A 391 -12.68 -19.57 -2.74
N THR A 392 -12.49 -19.30 -1.45
CA THR A 392 -13.56 -19.12 -0.47
C THR A 392 -13.96 -17.66 -0.23
N ALA A 393 -13.21 -16.68 -0.74
CA ALA A 393 -13.44 -15.24 -0.55
C ALA A 393 -14.57 -14.68 -1.45
N ARG A 394 -15.77 -15.26 -1.36
CA ARG A 394 -16.89 -15.09 -2.30
C ARG A 394 -17.96 -14.12 -1.82
N GLY A 395 -18.78 -13.64 -2.77
CA GLY A 395 -19.93 -12.79 -2.50
C GLY A 395 -19.57 -11.31 -2.30
N ASN A 396 -18.28 -10.97 -2.40
CA ASN A 396 -17.83 -9.58 -2.36
C ASN A 396 -18.29 -8.83 -3.62
N ILE A 397 -18.65 -7.56 -3.44
CA ILE A 397 -19.17 -6.68 -4.49
C ILE A 397 -18.32 -5.42 -4.55
N VAL A 398 -17.72 -5.14 -5.71
CA VAL A 398 -17.03 -3.88 -6.01
C VAL A 398 -17.83 -3.17 -7.09
N ARG A 399 -18.63 -2.16 -6.69
CA ARG A 399 -19.54 -1.51 -7.63
C ARG A 399 -19.55 0.01 -7.56
N LYS A 400 -19.81 0.66 -8.70
CA LYS A 400 -20.01 2.11 -8.73
C LYS A 400 -18.84 2.88 -8.08
N ASN A 401 -17.61 2.40 -8.22
CA ASN A 401 -16.43 3.14 -7.77
C ASN A 401 -15.83 3.95 -8.91
N PHE A 402 -15.11 5.01 -8.58
CA PHE A 402 -14.31 5.79 -9.52
C PHE A 402 -12.83 5.60 -9.20
N ILE A 403 -12.11 4.85 -10.04
CA ILE A 403 -10.67 4.60 -9.88
C ILE A 403 -9.94 5.30 -11.01
N HIS A 404 -9.06 6.26 -10.70
CA HIS A 404 -8.43 7.06 -11.74
C HIS A 404 -7.01 7.50 -11.46
N HIS A 405 -6.30 7.95 -12.52
CA HIS A 405 -4.98 8.59 -12.43
C HIS A 405 -4.03 7.83 -11.48
N SER A 406 -3.91 6.53 -11.73
CA SER A 406 -3.09 5.60 -10.95
C SER A 406 -2.40 4.68 -11.93
N GLU A 407 -1.58 5.23 -12.82
CA GLU A 407 -0.96 4.47 -13.92
C GLU A 407 0.06 3.41 -13.46
N ASN A 408 0.43 3.39 -12.17
CA ASN A 408 1.22 2.33 -11.55
C ASN A 408 0.37 1.23 -10.89
N ALA A 409 -0.95 1.33 -10.94
CA ALA A 409 -1.90 0.44 -10.29
C ALA A 409 -2.87 -0.17 -11.29
N ASN A 410 -3.26 -1.44 -11.08
CA ASN A 410 -4.49 -1.96 -11.66
C ASN A 410 -5.70 -1.32 -10.95
N ALA A 411 -6.88 -1.20 -11.57
CA ALA A 411 -8.04 -0.66 -10.87
C ALA A 411 -8.68 -1.71 -9.95
N ILE A 412 -9.12 -2.85 -10.49
CA ILE A 412 -9.66 -3.98 -9.72
C ILE A 412 -8.84 -5.23 -10.05
N TYR A 413 -8.06 -5.71 -9.08
CA TYR A 413 -7.09 -6.78 -9.27
C TYR A 413 -7.43 -7.99 -8.39
N MET A 414 -7.87 -9.06 -9.05
CA MET A 414 -8.21 -10.35 -8.50
C MET A 414 -7.05 -11.31 -8.74
N ASP A 415 -6.15 -11.38 -7.78
CA ASP A 415 -4.85 -12.02 -7.91
C ASP A 415 -4.84 -13.46 -7.34
N ASP A 416 -3.87 -14.24 -7.80
CA ASP A 416 -3.55 -15.59 -7.36
C ASP A 416 -4.73 -16.56 -7.07
N GLY A 417 -5.68 -16.65 -8.01
CA GLY A 417 -6.79 -17.60 -7.95
C GLY A 417 -7.97 -17.15 -7.09
N HIS A 418 -8.01 -15.88 -6.64
CA HIS A 418 -9.20 -15.30 -6.01
C HIS A 418 -10.45 -15.59 -6.84
N SER A 419 -11.62 -15.83 -6.23
CA SER A 419 -12.81 -16.31 -6.95
C SER A 419 -14.12 -15.71 -6.41
N GLY A 420 -15.13 -15.58 -7.29
CA GLY A 420 -16.50 -15.22 -6.90
C GLY A 420 -16.74 -13.74 -6.58
N LEU A 421 -15.98 -12.84 -7.23
CA LEU A 421 -16.17 -11.40 -7.16
C LEU A 421 -17.24 -10.92 -8.16
N LEU A 422 -18.13 -10.03 -7.72
CA LEU A 422 -18.94 -9.18 -8.62
C LEU A 422 -18.28 -7.79 -8.74
N ALA A 423 -17.84 -7.42 -9.95
CA ALA A 423 -17.39 -6.07 -10.26
C ALA A 423 -18.32 -5.42 -11.28
N GLU A 424 -19.10 -4.41 -10.87
CA GLU A 424 -20.10 -3.80 -11.76
C GLU A 424 -20.21 -2.28 -11.71
N ASP A 425 -20.54 -1.68 -12.84
CA ASP A 425 -20.88 -0.25 -12.93
C ASP A 425 -19.75 0.68 -12.41
N ASN A 426 -18.49 0.23 -12.44
CA ASN A 426 -17.34 1.05 -12.05
C ASN A 426 -16.88 1.95 -13.20
N LEU A 427 -16.42 3.15 -12.86
CA LEU A 427 -15.75 4.09 -13.75
C LEU A 427 -14.24 4.01 -13.51
N ILE A 428 -13.49 3.71 -14.55
CA ILE A 428 -12.04 3.50 -14.48
C ILE A 428 -11.36 4.40 -15.51
N TYR A 429 -10.39 5.22 -15.09
CA TYR A 429 -9.74 6.19 -15.99
C TYR A 429 -8.24 6.34 -15.73
N ARG A 430 -7.38 6.06 -16.72
CA ARG A 430 -5.90 6.19 -16.58
C ARG A 430 -5.33 5.38 -15.42
N VAL A 431 -5.39 4.07 -15.59
CA VAL A 431 -4.77 3.05 -14.73
C VAL A 431 -3.99 2.07 -15.59
N GLU A 432 -3.16 1.22 -14.99
CA GLU A 432 -2.38 0.21 -15.73
C GLU A 432 -3.31 -0.81 -16.43
N SER A 433 -4.11 -1.55 -15.64
CA SER A 433 -5.18 -2.40 -16.16
C SER A 433 -6.49 -2.10 -15.47
N GLY A 434 -7.61 -2.09 -16.21
CA GLY A 434 -8.93 -1.85 -15.60
C GLY A 434 -9.36 -3.00 -14.70
N LEU A 435 -9.65 -4.14 -15.31
CA LEU A 435 -10.05 -5.37 -14.61
C LEU A 435 -8.97 -6.42 -14.82
N PHE A 436 -8.36 -6.95 -13.75
CA PHE A 436 -7.29 -7.93 -13.85
C PHE A 436 -7.66 -9.22 -13.10
N VAL A 437 -7.83 -10.33 -13.82
CA VAL A 437 -8.10 -11.67 -13.26
C VAL A 437 -6.89 -12.58 -13.43
N GLY A 438 -6.29 -12.98 -12.31
CA GLY A 438 -5.17 -13.91 -12.23
C GLY A 438 -5.61 -15.34 -11.90
N GLY A 439 -6.15 -16.08 -12.88
CA GLY A 439 -6.42 -17.51 -12.74
C GLY A 439 -7.65 -17.93 -11.91
N GLY A 440 -8.52 -17.00 -11.52
CA GLY A 440 -9.68 -17.22 -10.65
C GLY A 440 -10.94 -17.82 -11.29
N HIS A 441 -11.96 -18.13 -10.48
CA HIS A 441 -13.25 -18.71 -10.93
C HIS A 441 -14.46 -17.86 -10.56
N ASP A 442 -15.57 -18.06 -11.27
CA ASP A 442 -16.92 -17.57 -10.95
C ASP A 442 -17.03 -16.03 -10.79
N HIS A 443 -16.14 -15.26 -11.42
CA HIS A 443 -16.26 -13.81 -11.43
C HIS A 443 -17.39 -13.34 -12.33
N VAL A 444 -18.04 -12.25 -11.95
CA VAL A 444 -18.97 -11.52 -12.82
C VAL A 444 -18.47 -10.08 -12.94
N LEU A 445 -17.94 -9.74 -14.11
CA LEU A 445 -17.34 -8.44 -14.39
C LEU A 445 -18.18 -7.75 -15.47
N ARG A 446 -19.03 -6.79 -15.10
CA ARG A 446 -20.01 -6.25 -16.04
C ARG A 446 -20.27 -4.76 -15.96
N ARG A 447 -20.63 -4.16 -17.11
CA ARG A 447 -21.03 -2.74 -17.20
C ARG A 447 -20.00 -1.76 -16.63
N ASN A 448 -18.72 -2.11 -16.65
CA ASN A 448 -17.66 -1.19 -16.26
C ASN A 448 -17.30 -0.30 -17.45
N LEU A 449 -17.16 1.00 -17.21
CA LEU A 449 -16.68 1.98 -18.18
C LEU A 449 -15.20 2.24 -17.92
N ILE A 450 -14.35 1.87 -18.88
CA ILE A 450 -12.90 1.84 -18.73
C ILE A 450 -12.31 2.73 -19.81
N ILE A 451 -11.58 3.77 -19.39
CA ILE A 451 -11.18 4.87 -20.25
C ILE A 451 -9.65 5.04 -20.18
N GLN A 452 -9.00 5.08 -21.34
CA GLN A 452 -7.58 5.44 -21.46
C GLN A 452 -6.64 4.61 -20.56
N THR A 453 -6.77 3.29 -20.64
CA THR A 453 -5.93 2.33 -19.91
C THR A 453 -5.07 1.53 -20.89
N HIS A 454 -3.93 1.00 -20.44
CA HIS A 454 -3.12 0.11 -21.28
C HIS A 454 -3.88 -1.20 -21.62
N ARG A 455 -4.58 -1.78 -20.64
CA ARG A 455 -5.50 -2.91 -20.86
C ARG A 455 -6.82 -2.66 -20.16
N ALA A 456 -7.93 -2.66 -20.89
CA ALA A 456 -9.22 -2.52 -20.23
C ALA A 456 -9.52 -3.76 -19.36
N ILE A 457 -9.36 -4.94 -19.95
CA ILE A 457 -9.54 -6.22 -19.26
C ILE A 457 -8.29 -7.09 -19.46
N HIS A 458 -7.85 -7.73 -18.39
CA HIS A 458 -6.81 -8.74 -18.39
C HIS A 458 -7.34 -10.03 -17.76
N VAL A 459 -7.15 -11.14 -18.45
CA VAL A 459 -7.43 -12.48 -17.92
C VAL A 459 -6.25 -13.40 -18.20
N ASP A 460 -5.92 -14.26 -17.25
CA ASP A 460 -4.90 -15.29 -17.45
C ASP A 460 -5.25 -16.65 -16.84
N ASP A 461 -4.52 -17.67 -17.28
CA ASP A 461 -4.58 -19.05 -16.82
C ASP A 461 -3.41 -19.41 -15.90
N ARG A 462 -2.83 -18.44 -15.19
CA ARG A 462 -1.59 -18.62 -14.40
C ARG A 462 -1.65 -19.80 -13.43
N GLY A 463 -2.85 -20.21 -13.01
CA GLY A 463 -3.09 -21.36 -12.16
C GLY A 463 -2.53 -22.66 -12.72
N VAL A 464 -2.43 -22.82 -14.05
CA VAL A 464 -1.82 -24.00 -14.69
C VAL A 464 -0.33 -24.07 -14.38
N ALA A 465 0.42 -22.98 -14.64
CA ALA A 465 1.86 -22.92 -14.38
C ALA A 465 2.18 -22.90 -12.88
N ARG A 466 1.38 -22.17 -12.09
CA ARG A 466 1.54 -22.03 -10.64
C ARG A 466 0.91 -23.18 -9.84
N LYS A 467 0.28 -24.15 -10.51
CA LYS A 467 -0.36 -25.35 -9.95
C LYS A 467 -1.39 -25.02 -8.86
N TYR A 468 -2.41 -24.24 -9.21
CA TYR A 468 -3.58 -24.01 -8.34
C TYR A 468 -4.47 -25.27 -8.26
N VAL A 469 -3.88 -26.38 -7.81
CA VAL A 469 -4.52 -27.68 -7.66
C VAL A 469 -4.91 -27.92 -6.21
N ALA A 470 -5.70 -28.96 -5.94
CA ALA A 470 -6.15 -29.31 -4.59
C ALA A 470 -4.99 -29.52 -3.57
N ASP A 471 -3.80 -29.88 -4.05
CA ASP A 471 -2.60 -30.08 -3.23
C ASP A 471 -1.79 -28.79 -2.98
N ASP A 472 -2.16 -27.66 -3.59
CA ASP A 472 -1.59 -26.36 -3.24
C ASP A 472 -1.93 -26.05 -1.78
N LYS A 473 -0.92 -26.05 -0.91
CA LYS A 473 -1.10 -25.86 0.54
C LYS A 473 -1.83 -24.57 0.90
N ARG A 474 -1.64 -23.50 0.13
CA ARG A 474 -2.29 -22.20 0.38
C ARG A 474 -3.78 -22.28 0.03
N LEU A 475 -4.12 -22.77 -1.16
CA LEU A 475 -5.52 -22.88 -1.59
C LEU A 475 -6.28 -23.96 -0.82
N ARG A 476 -5.62 -25.06 -0.47
CA ARG A 476 -6.17 -26.10 0.39
C ARG A 476 -6.44 -25.58 1.79
N SER A 477 -5.49 -24.86 2.38
CA SER A 477 -5.69 -24.24 3.70
C SER A 477 -6.81 -23.20 3.68
N ASP A 478 -7.01 -22.49 2.57
CA ASP A 478 -8.15 -21.58 2.41
C ASP A 478 -9.47 -22.35 2.40
N LEU A 479 -9.60 -23.41 1.60
CA LEU A 479 -10.80 -24.27 1.59
C LEU A 479 -11.10 -24.88 2.96
N ASP A 480 -10.10 -25.47 3.61
CA ASP A 480 -10.26 -26.15 4.89
C ASP A 480 -10.51 -25.15 6.05
N SER A 481 -10.33 -23.84 5.83
CA SER A 481 -10.61 -22.81 6.84
C SER A 481 -12.11 -22.58 7.09
N VAL A 482 -12.97 -23.10 6.22
CA VAL A 482 -14.42 -22.89 6.27
C VAL A 482 -15.17 -24.18 5.91
N PRO A 483 -16.40 -24.39 6.42
CA PRO A 483 -17.18 -25.60 6.14
C PRO A 483 -17.84 -25.53 4.75
N TYR A 484 -17.04 -25.42 3.67
CA TYR A 484 -17.49 -25.06 2.31
C TYR A 484 -18.51 -26.03 1.68
N GLN A 485 -18.67 -27.25 2.22
CA GLN A 485 -19.62 -28.28 1.77
C GLN A 485 -20.85 -28.42 2.67
N GLU A 486 -20.91 -27.69 3.79
CA GLU A 486 -21.99 -27.74 4.76
C GLU A 486 -22.82 -26.44 4.71
N SER A 487 -23.98 -26.44 5.38
CA SER A 487 -24.77 -25.20 5.56
C SER A 487 -24.05 -24.26 6.53
N PRO A 488 -23.99 -22.94 6.29
CA PRO A 488 -24.68 -22.20 5.21
C PRO A 488 -23.89 -22.09 3.90
N TRP A 489 -22.63 -22.51 3.86
CA TRP A 489 -21.73 -22.31 2.72
C TRP A 489 -22.19 -23.00 1.44
N ARG A 490 -22.60 -24.26 1.50
CA ARG A 490 -23.06 -25.02 0.33
C ARG A 490 -24.30 -24.41 -0.31
N GLU A 491 -25.20 -23.88 0.51
CA GLU A 491 -26.43 -23.24 0.05
C GLU A 491 -26.15 -21.88 -0.59
N LYS A 492 -25.23 -21.09 0.00
CA LYS A 492 -24.88 -19.77 -0.49
C LYS A 492 -23.94 -19.79 -1.70
N TYR A 493 -22.96 -20.70 -1.70
CA TYR A 493 -21.92 -20.81 -2.73
C TYR A 493 -21.86 -22.24 -3.30
N PRO A 494 -22.90 -22.69 -4.02
CA PRO A 494 -22.99 -24.07 -4.51
C PRO A 494 -21.86 -24.46 -5.48
N ALA A 495 -21.33 -23.50 -6.25
CA ALA A 495 -20.19 -23.74 -7.15
C ALA A 495 -18.89 -24.03 -6.39
N LEU A 496 -18.71 -23.44 -5.19
CA LEU A 496 -17.55 -23.68 -4.32
C LEU A 496 -17.63 -25.07 -3.66
N ALA A 497 -18.81 -25.50 -3.23
CA ALA A 497 -19.01 -26.81 -2.60
C ALA A 497 -18.57 -27.99 -3.49
N ARG A 498 -18.51 -27.77 -4.81
CA ARG A 498 -18.12 -28.72 -5.85
C ARG A 498 -16.80 -28.38 -6.53
N ILE A 499 -16.01 -27.47 -5.95
CA ILE A 499 -14.81 -26.96 -6.63
C ILE A 499 -13.79 -28.07 -6.94
N LEU A 500 -13.68 -29.06 -6.06
CA LEU A 500 -12.75 -30.20 -6.20
C LEU A 500 -13.24 -31.28 -7.17
N ASP A 501 -14.47 -31.21 -7.67
CA ASP A 501 -15.02 -32.16 -8.64
C ASP A 501 -14.42 -31.96 -10.05
N GLN A 502 -13.66 -30.88 -10.24
CA GLN A 502 -13.11 -30.43 -11.52
C GLN A 502 -11.65 -29.98 -11.37
N ARG A 503 -10.98 -29.71 -12.50
CA ARG A 503 -9.67 -29.07 -12.50
C ARG A 503 -9.76 -27.66 -11.92
N THR A 504 -9.10 -27.44 -10.79
CA THR A 504 -9.10 -26.17 -10.07
C THR A 504 -8.04 -25.18 -10.56
N ASP A 505 -7.11 -25.64 -11.39
CA ASP A 505 -6.04 -24.81 -11.94
C ASP A 505 -6.44 -24.08 -13.23
N ILE A 506 -7.56 -24.49 -13.82
CA ILE A 506 -8.16 -23.87 -15.01
C ILE A 506 -9.29 -22.92 -14.55
N PRO A 507 -9.22 -21.62 -14.90
CA PRO A 507 -10.30 -20.66 -14.66
C PRO A 507 -11.62 -21.15 -15.22
N ARG A 508 -12.72 -20.94 -14.50
CA ARG A 508 -14.04 -21.41 -14.94
C ARG A 508 -15.16 -20.48 -14.52
N ASP A 509 -16.22 -20.51 -15.31
CA ASP A 509 -17.48 -19.81 -15.06
C ASP A 509 -17.37 -18.30 -14.84
N ASN A 510 -16.31 -17.69 -15.35
CA ASN A 510 -16.13 -16.26 -15.35
C ASN A 510 -16.99 -15.63 -16.46
N LEU A 511 -17.83 -14.66 -16.11
CA LEU A 511 -18.63 -13.87 -17.04
C LEU A 511 -18.07 -12.44 -17.12
N ILE A 512 -17.66 -12.04 -18.31
CA ILE A 512 -17.16 -10.70 -18.61
C ILE A 512 -18.10 -10.09 -19.64
N SER A 513 -18.99 -9.20 -19.23
CA SER A 513 -20.08 -8.76 -20.11
C SER A 513 -20.41 -7.28 -20.05
N GLU A 514 -20.81 -6.71 -21.18
CA GLU A 514 -21.32 -5.33 -21.24
C GLU A 514 -20.31 -4.28 -20.75
N ASN A 515 -19.01 -4.61 -20.70
CA ASN A 515 -17.97 -3.63 -20.37
C ASN A 515 -17.64 -2.78 -21.60
N ILE A 516 -17.28 -1.54 -21.35
CA ILE A 516 -17.07 -0.53 -22.37
C ILE A 516 -15.66 0.03 -22.23
N ALA A 517 -14.82 -0.17 -23.24
CA ALA A 517 -13.48 0.42 -23.31
C ALA A 517 -13.50 1.66 -24.22
N VAL A 518 -12.91 2.78 -23.77
CA VAL A 518 -12.80 4.01 -24.58
C VAL A 518 -11.37 4.52 -24.56
N GLY A 519 -10.70 4.55 -25.72
CA GLY A 519 -9.32 4.99 -25.84
C GLY A 519 -8.30 4.12 -25.10
N CYS A 520 -8.65 2.86 -24.81
CA CYS A 520 -7.73 1.88 -24.25
C CYS A 520 -6.85 1.27 -25.35
N GLU A 521 -5.61 0.90 -25.05
CA GLU A 521 -4.73 0.29 -26.08
C GLU A 521 -5.23 -1.10 -26.49
N THR A 522 -5.84 -1.84 -25.55
CA THR A 522 -6.51 -3.12 -25.81
C THR A 522 -7.79 -3.25 -24.99
N LEU A 523 -8.87 -3.75 -25.61
CA LEU A 523 -10.10 -4.12 -24.90
C LEU A 523 -9.84 -5.29 -23.94
N ALA A 524 -9.19 -6.35 -24.42
CA ALA A 524 -8.91 -7.52 -23.63
C ALA A 524 -7.53 -8.11 -23.97
N ARG A 525 -6.71 -8.33 -22.94
CA ARG A 525 -5.52 -9.17 -22.99
C ARG A 525 -5.85 -10.53 -22.38
N ARG A 526 -5.59 -11.59 -23.15
CA ARG A 526 -5.77 -12.98 -22.74
C ARG A 526 -4.39 -13.64 -22.73
N SER A 527 -3.86 -13.92 -21.54
CA SER A 527 -2.53 -14.53 -21.36
C SER A 527 -2.69 -15.99 -20.97
N GLY A 528 -2.25 -16.92 -21.80
CA GLY A 528 -2.41 -18.35 -21.55
C GLY A 528 -2.68 -19.15 -22.82
N ASN A 529 -3.01 -20.44 -22.66
CA ASN A 529 -3.45 -21.26 -23.78
C ASN A 529 -4.96 -21.08 -24.02
N GLU A 530 -5.41 -21.07 -25.27
CA GLU A 530 -6.85 -20.92 -25.57
C GLU A 530 -7.71 -22.03 -24.94
N ASP A 531 -7.20 -23.26 -24.89
CA ASP A 531 -7.89 -24.42 -24.28
C ASP A 531 -8.15 -24.24 -22.78
N THR A 532 -7.28 -23.53 -22.07
CA THR A 532 -7.37 -23.27 -20.62
C THR A 532 -8.06 -21.95 -20.31
N LEU A 533 -8.22 -21.07 -21.30
CA LEU A 533 -8.94 -19.80 -21.18
C LEU A 533 -10.43 -19.90 -21.53
N GLY A 534 -10.92 -21.09 -21.88
CA GLY A 534 -12.33 -21.33 -22.24
C GLY A 534 -13.35 -21.03 -21.13
N GLY A 535 -12.91 -20.96 -19.87
CA GLY A 535 -13.74 -20.58 -18.73
C GLY A 535 -14.08 -19.10 -18.63
N PHE A 536 -13.49 -18.24 -19.47
CA PHE A 536 -13.81 -16.82 -19.56
C PHE A 536 -14.80 -16.55 -20.70
N ARG A 537 -16.06 -16.26 -20.35
CA ARG A 537 -17.12 -15.95 -21.32
C ARG A 537 -17.22 -14.44 -21.52
N PHE A 538 -16.77 -13.96 -22.68
CA PHE A 538 -16.93 -12.57 -23.10
C PHE A 538 -18.26 -12.37 -23.83
N LYS A 539 -19.11 -11.45 -23.37
CA LYS A 539 -20.43 -11.17 -23.97
C LYS A 539 -20.72 -9.68 -24.07
N ASN A 540 -20.98 -9.16 -25.27
CA ASN A 540 -21.40 -7.77 -25.48
C ASN A 540 -20.44 -6.71 -24.90
N ASN A 541 -19.13 -6.99 -24.84
CA ASN A 541 -18.15 -5.96 -24.51
C ASN A 541 -17.87 -5.12 -25.77
N THR A 542 -17.75 -3.81 -25.61
CA THR A 542 -17.61 -2.88 -26.74
C THR A 542 -16.41 -1.97 -26.55
N GLU A 543 -15.77 -1.57 -27.64
CA GLU A 543 -14.65 -0.63 -27.63
C GLU A 543 -14.91 0.59 -28.52
N HIS A 544 -14.43 1.75 -28.09
CA HIS A 544 -14.35 2.98 -28.89
C HIS A 544 -12.90 3.49 -28.88
N PRO A 545 -12.32 3.87 -30.02
CA PRO A 545 -10.87 4.07 -30.12
C PRO A 545 -10.35 5.38 -29.52
N SER A 546 -11.20 6.38 -29.31
CA SER A 546 -10.77 7.72 -28.86
C SER A 546 -11.65 8.27 -27.74
N THR A 547 -11.04 9.08 -26.86
CA THR A 547 -11.71 9.88 -25.84
C THR A 547 -12.34 11.17 -26.39
N ASP A 548 -12.10 11.52 -27.66
CA ASP A 548 -12.72 12.69 -28.33
C ASP A 548 -14.25 12.61 -28.40
N ILE A 549 -14.79 11.42 -28.18
CA ILE A 549 -16.23 11.21 -28.03
C ILE A 549 -16.81 11.93 -26.80
N PHE A 550 -15.97 12.21 -25.81
CA PHE A 550 -16.31 12.97 -24.61
C PHE A 550 -16.05 14.47 -24.79
N THR A 551 -16.75 15.28 -23.99
CA THR A 551 -16.64 16.73 -24.01
C THR A 551 -15.25 17.18 -23.57
N ASP A 552 -14.73 16.69 -22.45
CA ASP A 552 -13.32 16.89 -22.07
C ASP A 552 -12.90 15.88 -21.00
N ALA A 553 -12.49 14.69 -21.45
CA ALA A 553 -12.05 13.62 -20.55
C ALA A 553 -10.87 14.03 -19.65
N ALA A 554 -9.97 14.92 -20.13
CA ALA A 554 -8.83 15.40 -19.35
C ALA A 554 -9.23 16.33 -18.20
N SER A 555 -10.41 16.94 -18.28
CA SER A 555 -11.05 17.69 -17.19
C SER A 555 -12.09 16.88 -16.44
N LEU A 556 -12.15 15.56 -16.64
CA LEU A 556 -13.14 14.64 -16.08
C LEU A 556 -14.59 14.91 -16.53
N ASP A 557 -14.77 15.54 -17.70
CA ASP A 557 -16.07 15.69 -18.35
C ASP A 557 -16.27 14.58 -19.40
N PHE A 558 -16.90 13.50 -18.96
CA PHE A 558 -17.21 12.33 -19.78
C PHE A 558 -18.58 12.43 -20.49
N THR A 559 -19.12 13.64 -20.67
CA THR A 559 -20.36 13.85 -21.43
C THR A 559 -20.14 13.56 -22.91
N LEU A 560 -20.96 12.70 -23.53
CA LEU A 560 -20.83 12.36 -24.94
C LEU A 560 -21.18 13.53 -25.86
N ARG A 561 -20.30 13.88 -26.80
CA ARG A 561 -20.51 14.97 -27.78
C ARG A 561 -21.59 14.66 -28.82
N ALA A 562 -21.65 13.40 -29.26
CA ALA A 562 -22.58 12.93 -30.28
C ALA A 562 -23.13 11.53 -29.94
N PRO A 563 -24.08 11.42 -28.99
CA PRO A 563 -24.62 10.12 -28.54
C PRO A 563 -25.14 9.25 -29.70
N ALA A 564 -25.76 9.85 -30.71
CA ALA A 564 -26.29 9.14 -31.89
C ALA A 564 -25.19 8.48 -32.76
N ALA A 565 -23.95 8.98 -32.72
CA ALA A 565 -22.83 8.43 -33.48
C ALA A 565 -22.14 7.24 -32.78
N ALA A 566 -22.49 6.97 -31.52
CA ALA A 566 -21.97 5.84 -30.75
C ALA A 566 -23.08 5.13 -29.99
N PRO A 567 -23.98 4.40 -30.68
CA PRO A 567 -25.16 3.80 -30.08
C PRO A 567 -24.85 2.80 -28.96
N ALA A 568 -23.70 2.10 -29.01
CA ALA A 568 -23.21 1.25 -27.92
C ALA A 568 -22.89 2.03 -26.63
N LEU A 569 -22.59 3.33 -26.77
CA LEU A 569 -22.28 4.26 -25.68
C LEU A 569 -23.47 5.17 -25.34
N ALA A 570 -24.47 5.28 -26.22
CA ALA A 570 -25.64 6.15 -26.04
C ALA A 570 -26.49 5.80 -24.80
N GLY A 571 -26.36 4.57 -24.29
CA GLY A 571 -26.97 4.13 -23.03
C GLY A 571 -26.15 4.46 -21.78
N LEU A 572 -24.97 5.05 -21.91
CA LEU A 572 -24.19 5.53 -20.77
C LEU A 572 -24.96 6.66 -20.08
N PRO A 573 -25.28 6.55 -18.78
CA PRO A 573 -25.85 7.67 -18.05
C PRO A 573 -24.85 8.83 -18.03
N VAL A 574 -25.36 10.07 -18.01
CA VAL A 574 -24.52 11.24 -17.70
C VAL A 574 -23.79 10.94 -16.38
N LEU A 575 -22.46 10.95 -16.44
CA LEU A 575 -21.62 10.57 -15.30
C LEU A 575 -21.55 11.73 -14.31
N ASP A 576 -22.39 11.66 -13.29
CA ASP A 576 -22.35 12.58 -12.16
C ASP A 576 -21.23 12.17 -11.18
N LEU A 577 -20.06 12.80 -11.33
CA LEU A 577 -18.89 12.50 -10.50
C LEU A 577 -19.04 12.92 -9.03
N SER A 578 -20.10 13.65 -8.67
CA SER A 578 -20.39 14.00 -7.27
C SER A 578 -20.85 12.80 -6.45
N ARG A 579 -21.30 11.72 -7.11
CA ARG A 579 -21.75 10.49 -6.45
C ARG A 579 -20.62 9.63 -5.88
N TYR A 580 -19.38 9.86 -6.33
CA TYR A 580 -18.21 9.08 -5.93
C TYR A 580 -17.40 9.82 -4.87
N GLY A 581 -16.87 9.06 -3.91
CA GLY A 581 -16.10 9.60 -2.81
C GLY A 581 -16.97 10.39 -1.85
N LEU A 582 -16.37 11.43 -1.28
CA LEU A 582 -16.90 12.16 -0.14
C LEU A 582 -18.26 12.79 -0.40
N GLN A 583 -19.16 12.68 0.59
CA GLN A 583 -20.51 13.22 0.58
C GLN A 583 -20.70 14.21 1.73
N LEU A 584 -21.60 15.17 1.55
CA LEU A 584 -22.01 16.04 2.64
C LEU A 584 -22.90 15.27 3.62
N ASP A 585 -22.61 15.38 4.91
CA ASP A 585 -23.46 14.88 5.99
C ASP A 585 -23.29 15.73 7.26
N GLU A 586 -23.84 15.27 8.39
CA GLU A 586 -23.75 15.94 9.69
C GLU A 586 -22.30 16.23 10.12
N TYR A 587 -21.37 15.32 9.79
CA TYR A 587 -19.97 15.32 10.22
C TYR A 587 -19.03 15.87 9.14
N ARG A 588 -19.38 15.77 7.85
CA ARG A 588 -18.66 16.35 6.72
C ARG A 588 -19.49 17.47 6.09
N ARG A 589 -19.23 18.70 6.54
CA ARG A 589 -19.94 19.90 6.06
C ARG A 589 -19.31 20.54 4.82
N VAL A 590 -18.10 20.10 4.46
CA VAL A 590 -17.36 20.57 3.29
C VAL A 590 -16.71 19.37 2.62
N VAL A 591 -16.81 19.30 1.29
CA VAL A 591 -16.07 18.35 0.46
C VAL A 591 -14.87 19.07 -0.12
N PRO A 592 -13.62 18.67 0.21
CA PRO A 592 -12.44 19.22 -0.42
C PRO A 592 -12.51 19.05 -1.96
N PRO A 593 -12.11 20.05 -2.75
CA PRO A 593 -12.08 19.91 -4.20
C PRO A 593 -11.03 18.89 -4.63
N ARG A 594 -11.20 18.32 -5.84
CA ARG A 594 -10.15 17.54 -6.50
C ARG A 594 -9.04 18.48 -6.95
N ASP A 595 -7.79 18.12 -6.71
CA ASP A 595 -6.66 18.86 -7.27
C ASP A 595 -6.46 18.47 -8.75
N LEU A 596 -7.25 19.10 -9.63
CA LEU A 596 -7.20 18.83 -11.07
C LEU A 596 -5.84 19.20 -11.68
N ALA A 597 -5.12 20.16 -11.10
CA ALA A 597 -3.79 20.53 -11.58
C ALA A 597 -2.80 19.40 -11.32
N LEU A 598 -2.81 18.83 -10.11
CA LEU A 598 -2.00 17.66 -9.76
C LEU A 598 -2.35 16.44 -10.62
N LEU A 599 -3.65 16.18 -10.85
CA LEU A 599 -4.08 15.07 -11.70
C LEU A 599 -3.62 15.21 -13.16
N ARG A 600 -3.65 16.44 -13.71
CA ARG A 600 -3.17 16.72 -15.07
C ARG A 600 -1.65 16.60 -15.21
N ALA A 601 -0.91 16.98 -14.17
CA ALA A 601 0.55 16.80 -14.14
C ALA A 601 0.95 15.32 -14.15
N GLY A 602 0.06 14.43 -13.72
CA GLY A 602 0.28 12.99 -13.66
C GLY A 602 1.18 12.58 -12.50
N ASP A 603 1.39 11.27 -12.35
CA ASP A 603 2.33 10.75 -11.38
C ASP A 603 3.77 11.00 -11.88
N THR A 604 4.51 11.86 -11.18
CA THR A 604 5.83 12.37 -11.62
C THR A 604 6.92 11.30 -11.77
N LYS A 605 6.64 10.06 -11.39
CA LYS A 605 7.52 8.90 -11.56
C LYS A 605 6.66 7.67 -11.85
N ARG A 606 6.36 7.41 -13.14
CA ARG A 606 5.80 6.12 -13.56
C ARG A 606 6.84 5.03 -13.24
N LYS A 607 6.66 4.29 -12.15
CA LYS A 607 7.39 3.06 -11.89
C LYS A 607 6.58 1.95 -12.55
N ALA A 608 6.76 1.78 -13.87
CA ALA A 608 5.99 0.82 -14.64
C ALA A 608 6.38 -0.62 -14.28
N PHE A 609 5.81 -1.15 -13.20
CA PHE A 609 5.74 -2.60 -13.02
C PHE A 609 4.42 -3.10 -13.56
N ASP A 610 4.50 -3.88 -14.64
CA ASP A 610 3.36 -4.60 -15.19
C ASP A 610 3.24 -5.94 -14.45
N SER A 611 2.12 -6.18 -13.75
CA SER A 611 1.83 -7.44 -13.05
C SER A 611 2.00 -8.68 -13.94
N GLN A 612 1.83 -8.57 -15.26
CA GLN A 612 2.10 -9.67 -16.19
C GLN A 612 3.58 -10.10 -16.20
N GLN A 613 4.52 -9.21 -15.87
CA GLN A 613 5.93 -9.58 -15.72
C GLN A 613 6.10 -10.63 -14.62
N ASP A 614 5.32 -10.55 -13.54
CA ASP A 614 5.34 -11.58 -12.50
C ASP A 614 4.75 -12.91 -12.95
N VAL A 615 3.67 -12.86 -13.72
CA VAL A 615 3.06 -14.06 -14.32
C VAL A 615 4.06 -14.80 -15.19
N ASN A 616 4.80 -14.07 -16.04
CA ASN A 616 5.78 -14.64 -16.98
C ASN A 616 7.06 -15.16 -16.30
N ALA A 617 7.29 -14.86 -15.03
CA ALA A 617 8.51 -15.23 -14.31
C ALA A 617 8.47 -16.65 -13.72
N TYR A 618 7.31 -17.33 -13.80
CA TYR A 618 7.09 -18.73 -13.42
C TYR A 618 7.08 -19.60 -14.67
#